data_AF-A0A2N2DTW8-F1
#
_entry.id   AF-A0A2N2DTW8-F1
#
_cell.length_a   1.000
_cell.length_b   1.000
_cell.length_c   1.000
_cell.angle_alpha   90.00
_cell.angle_beta   90.00
_cell.angle_gamma   90.00
#
_symmetry.space_group_name_H-M   'P 1'
#
loop_
_entity.id
_entity.type
_entity.pdbx_description
1 polymer ?
#
loop_
_entity_poly.entity_id
_entity_poly.type
_entity_poly.pdbx_seq_one_letter_code
_entity_poly.pdbx_strand_id
1 'polypeptide(L)' 'MTLKELFVNAANGAENCKVILGIRMPDGTKEIIINDNVQNKVDYVCVKYDDDLKMIGVPIFIEEFLFIKK' A
#
# COMPACT_ATOMS: atom_id res chain seq x y z
N MET A 1 10.84 10.39 -8.09
CA MET A 1 10.38 9.09 -7.60
C MET A 1 9.06 9.32 -6.87
N THR A 2 7.98 8.68 -7.30
CA THR A 2 6.64 8.82 -6.71
C THR A 2 6.49 7.95 -5.46
N LEU A 3 5.44 8.18 -4.65
CA LEU A 3 5.16 7.32 -3.49
C LEU A 3 4.81 5.90 -3.92
N LYS A 4 4.15 5.75 -5.06
CA LYS A 4 3.87 4.46 -5.68
C LYS A 4 5.14 3.72 -6.13
N GLU A 5 6.09 4.42 -6.75
CA GLU A 5 7.38 3.82 -7.10
C GLU A 5 8.16 3.37 -5.86
N LEU A 6 8.16 4.18 -4.80
CA LEU A 6 8.74 3.80 -3.50
C LEU A 6 8.10 2.53 -2.93
N PHE A 7 6.77 2.45 -2.98
CA PHE A 7 6.01 1.29 -2.52
C PHE A 7 6.36 0.02 -3.31
N VAL A 8 6.38 0.09 -4.65
CA VAL A 8 6.74 -1.05 -5.52
C VAL A 8 8.19 -1.47 -5.29
N ASN A 9 9.10 -0.51 -5.16
CA ASN A 9 10.50 -0.80 -4.87
C ASN A 9 10.69 -1.48 -3.51
N ALA A 10 9.93 -1.08 -2.49
CA ALA A 10 9.95 -1.73 -1.17
C ALA A 10 9.39 -3.17 -1.22
N ALA A 11 8.43 -3.43 -2.11
CA ALA A 11 7.86 -4.75 -2.35
C ALA A 11 8.82 -5.72 -3.07
N ASN A 12 9.83 -5.21 -3.79
CA ASN A 12 10.78 -6.06 -4.50
C ASN A 12 11.53 -6.99 -3.51
N GLY A 13 11.51 -8.29 -3.81
CA GLY A 13 12.08 -9.33 -2.96
C GLY A 13 11.27 -9.63 -1.70
N ALA A 14 9.98 -9.26 -1.65
CA ALA A 14 9.09 -9.55 -0.54
C ALA A 14 8.31 -10.88 -0.70
N GLU A 15 8.91 -11.89 -1.33
CA GLU A 15 8.31 -13.23 -1.43
C GLU A 15 8.18 -13.84 -0.02
N ASN A 16 7.00 -14.34 0.35
CA ASN A 16 6.66 -14.87 1.69
C ASN A 16 6.65 -13.84 2.85
N CYS A 17 6.47 -12.56 2.55
CA CYS A 17 6.51 -11.46 3.51
C CYS A 17 5.12 -11.06 4.02
N LYS A 18 5.05 -10.01 4.86
CA LYS A 18 3.80 -9.32 5.20
C LYS A 18 3.91 -7.85 4.80
N VAL A 19 2.81 -7.26 4.35
CA VAL A 19 2.68 -5.81 4.14
C VAL A 19 1.74 -5.23 5.19
N ILE A 20 2.15 -4.12 5.79
CA ILE A 20 1.35 -3.29 6.68
C ILE A 20 1.10 -1.97 5.98
N LEU A 21 -0.16 -1.52 5.96
CA LEU A 21 -0.58 -0.25 5.36
C LEU A 21 -1.33 0.57 6.40
N GLY A 22 -0.91 1.81 6.61
CA GLY A 22 -1.68 2.84 7.30
C GLY A 22 -2.53 3.59 6.29
N ILE A 23 -3.85 3.55 6.45
CA ILE A 23 -4.81 4.08 5.47
C ILE A 23 -5.66 5.17 6.12
N ARG A 24 -5.80 6.31 5.46
CA ARG A 24 -6.77 7.34 5.81
C ARG A 24 -8.05 7.15 5.01
N MET A 25 -9.17 7.04 5.70
CA MET A 25 -10.52 6.91 5.14
C MET A 25 -11.15 8.28 4.83
N PRO A 26 -12.25 8.32 4.04
CA PRO A 26 -12.91 9.57 3.66
C PRO A 26 -13.42 10.40 4.84
N ASP A 27 -13.81 9.74 5.93
CA ASP A 27 -14.29 10.36 7.17
C ASP A 27 -13.15 10.85 8.09
N GLY A 28 -11.89 10.69 7.65
CA GLY A 28 -10.70 11.06 8.38
C GLY A 28 -10.22 10.00 9.38
N THR A 29 -10.93 8.89 9.54
CA THR A 29 -10.46 7.77 10.36
C THR A 29 -9.20 7.15 9.76
N LYS A 30 -8.39 6.55 10.62
CA LYS A 30 -7.16 5.87 10.22
C LYS A 30 -7.27 4.38 10.53
N GLU A 31 -6.99 3.56 9.53
CA GLU A 31 -7.04 2.11 9.62
C GLU A 31 -5.65 1.52 9.37
N ILE A 32 -5.39 0.35 9.96
CA ILE A 32 -4.18 -0.43 9.71
C ILE A 32 -4.59 -1.75 9.05
N ILE A 33 -4.04 -2.03 7.88
CA ILE A 33 -4.22 -3.31 7.18
C ILE A 33 -2.93 -4.10 7.24
N ILE A 34 -3.00 -5.35 7.72
CA ILE A 34 -1.90 -6.31 7.69
C ILE A 34 -2.28 -7.43 6.74
N ASN A 35 -1.47 -7.69 5.72
CA ASN A 35 -1.74 -8.69 4.70
C ASN A 35 -0.50 -9.54 4.42
N ASP A 36 -0.64 -10.86 4.39
CA ASP A 36 0.41 -11.82 4.07
C ASP A 36 0.43 -12.23 2.60
N ASN A 37 -0.64 -11.96 1.86
CA ASN A 37 -0.65 -12.04 0.40
C ASN A 37 -0.14 -10.72 -0.20
N VAL A 38 1.18 -10.52 -0.06
CA VAL A 38 1.87 -9.30 -0.47
C VAL A 38 1.69 -9.03 -1.96
N GLN A 39 1.87 -10.05 -2.81
CA GLN A 39 1.78 -9.90 -4.27
C GLN A 39 0.41 -9.36 -4.70
N ASN A 40 -0.68 -10.00 -4.26
CA ASN A 40 -2.03 -9.54 -4.59
C ASN A 40 -2.29 -8.12 -4.07
N LYS A 41 -1.75 -7.78 -2.88
CA LYS A 41 -1.94 -6.44 -2.32
C LYS A 41 -1.15 -5.38 -3.09
N VAL A 42 0.06 -5.69 -3.55
CA VAL A 42 0.88 -4.82 -4.40
C VAL A 42 0.17 -4.58 -5.74
N ASP A 43 -0.31 -5.64 -6.39
CA ASP A 43 -1.04 -5.54 -7.65
C ASP A 43 -2.31 -4.69 -7.51
N TYR A 44 -3.05 -4.88 -6.40
CA TYR A 44 -4.20 -4.06 -6.08
C TYR A 44 -3.83 -2.57 -5.94
N VAL A 45 -2.75 -2.26 -5.22
CA VAL A 45 -2.29 -0.87 -5.06
C VAL A 45 -1.86 -0.29 -6.41
N CYS A 46 -1.13 -1.05 -7.21
CA CYS A 46 -0.69 -0.65 -8.55
C CYS A 46 -1.83 -0.29 -9.49
N VAL A 47 -2.98 -0.97 -9.37
CA VAL A 47 -4.16 -0.73 -10.22
C VAL A 47 -5.08 0.34 -9.66
N LYS A 48 -5.27 0.38 -8.33
CA LYS A 48 -6.33 1.20 -7.71
C LYS A 48 -5.85 2.55 -7.17
N TYR A 49 -4.54 2.75 -7.03
CA TYR A 49 -3.98 3.98 -6.50
C TYR A 49 -3.13 4.70 -7.55
N ASP A 50 -3.16 6.03 -7.49
CA ASP A 50 -2.31 6.90 -8.29
C ASP A 50 -0.87 6.96 -7.73
N ASP A 51 -0.05 7.83 -8.33
CA ASP A 51 1.36 7.98 -8.01
C ASP A 51 1.62 8.50 -6.58
N ASP A 52 0.63 9.16 -5.97
CA ASP A 52 0.68 9.70 -4.61
C ASP A 52 0.06 8.73 -3.59
N LEU A 53 -0.20 7.48 -3.99
CA LEU A 53 -0.91 6.49 -3.19
C LEU A 53 -2.29 6.97 -2.70
N LYS A 54 -2.97 7.74 -3.54
CA LYS A 54 -4.39 8.08 -3.38
C LYS A 54 -5.24 7.16 -4.26
N MET A 55 -6.31 6.63 -3.69
CA MET A 55 -7.20 5.72 -4.41
C MET A 55 -7.96 6.48 -5.50
N ILE A 56 -8.05 5.88 -6.68
CA ILE A 56 -8.72 6.48 -7.82
C ILE A 56 -10.23 6.47 -7.57
N GLY A 57 -10.85 7.65 -7.63
CA GLY A 57 -12.30 7.82 -7.51
C GLY A 57 -12.85 7.93 -6.10
N VAL A 58 -12.04 7.76 -5.05
CA VAL A 58 -12.45 7.93 -3.64
C VAL A 58 -11.31 8.57 -2.81
N PRO A 59 -11.61 9.41 -1.80
CA PRO A 59 -10.58 10.07 -1.00
C PRO A 59 -10.01 9.13 0.08
N ILE A 60 -9.42 8.01 -0.35
CA ILE A 60 -8.69 7.06 0.48
C ILE A 60 -7.20 7.19 0.18
N PHE A 61 -6.37 7.22 1.20
CA PHE A 61 -4.92 7.43 1.05
C PHE A 61 -4.15 6.36 1.81
N ILE A 62 -3.11 5.80 1.21
CA ILE A 62 -2.10 5.04 1.96
C ILE A 62 -1.06 6.06 2.42
N GLU A 63 -1.03 6.33 3.72
CA GLU A 63 -0.12 7.32 4.31
C GLU A 63 1.24 6.72 4.66
N GLU A 64 1.23 5.45 5.07
CA GLU A 64 2.41 4.74 5.55
C GLU A 64 2.35 3.28 5.09
N PHE A 65 3.51 2.69 4.82
CA PHE A 65 3.61 1.28 4.49
C PHE A 65 4.89 0.66 5.04
N LEU A 66 4.82 -0.62 5.39
CA LEU A 66 5.96 -1.42 5.83
C LEU A 66 5.88 -2.82 5.24
N PHE A 67 6.95 -3.27 4.58
CA PHE A 67 7.11 -4.65 4.15
C PHE A 67 8.01 -5.38 5.16
N ILE A 68 7.45 -6.36 5.86
CA ILE A 68 8.17 -7.22 6.80
C ILE A 68 8.71 -8.41 6.03
N LYS A 69 10.02 -8.40 5.79
CA LYS A 69 10.74 -9.48 5.13
C LYS A 69 11.05 -10.62 6.12
N LYS A 70 11.05 -11.86 5.64
CA LYS A 70 11.50 -13.02 6.42
C LYS A 70 13.02 -13.08 6.45
#